data_AF-A0A372LV95-F1
#
_entry.id   AF-A0A372LV95-F1
#
_cell.length_a   1.000
_cell.length_b   1.000
_cell.length_c   1.000
_cell.angle_alpha   90.00
_cell.angle_beta   90.00
_cell.angle_gamma   90.00
#
_symmetry.space_group_name_H-M   'P 1'
#
loop_
_entity.id
_entity.type
_entity.pdbx_description
1 polymer ?
#
loop_
_entity_poly.entity_id
_entity_poly.type
_entity_poly.pdbx_seq_one_letter_code
_entity_poly.pdbx_strand_id
1 'polypeptide(L)'
;METIVFDVGETLTKDDRYWASWADWLGVPPHTVSCLVGAVAAQGREQADALRLLSPDMDIAAAYHARESAGRGEHLDERDLYPDVRPALGGLREAGHRVIVAGNASARAAELLRDLDLPADLVVTSGDWGVAKPDPSFFERILEVSGAGPAQTLYVGDHPAEDIFPARQAGLRTAHLRRGPWGHLWAEDPDVVAAADWRIDGLTQLAAAVAE
;
A
#
# COMPACT_ATOMS: atom_id res chain seq x y z
N MET A 1 -11.08 17.93 -3.55
CA MET A 1 -11.33 16.71 -2.74
C MET A 1 -11.46 17.07 -1.26
N GLU A 2 -12.24 16.37 -0.44
CA GLU A 2 -12.33 16.63 1.01
C GLU A 2 -11.43 15.69 1.83
N THR A 3 -11.49 14.38 1.53
CA THR A 3 -10.65 13.36 2.18
C THR A 3 -9.76 12.67 1.17
N ILE A 4 -8.50 12.44 1.55
CA ILE A 4 -7.52 11.69 0.75
C ILE A 4 -6.99 10.55 1.61
N VAL A 5 -7.14 9.34 1.08
CA VAL A 5 -6.77 8.08 1.71
C VAL A 5 -5.59 7.49 0.96
N PHE A 6 -4.54 7.13 1.68
CA PHE A 6 -3.32 6.56 1.12
C PHE A 6 -3.20 5.11 1.54
N ASP A 7 -2.94 4.24 0.57
CA ASP A 7 -2.43 2.90 0.84
C ASP A 7 -1.04 2.95 1.51
N VAL A 8 -0.54 1.81 1.97
CA VAL A 8 0.72 1.69 2.71
C VAL A 8 1.87 1.20 1.83
N GLY A 9 1.84 -0.08 1.42
CA GLY A 9 2.94 -0.76 0.73
C GLY A 9 3.12 -0.20 -0.67
N GLU A 10 4.36 0.10 -1.06
CA GLU A 10 4.71 0.75 -2.33
C GLU A 10 3.92 2.03 -2.66
N THR A 11 3.21 2.60 -1.69
CA THR A 11 2.57 3.91 -1.74
C THR A 11 3.28 4.87 -0.79
N LEU A 12 3.36 4.53 0.50
CA LEU A 12 4.12 5.28 1.50
C LEU A 12 5.45 4.61 1.81
N THR A 13 5.49 3.28 1.86
CA THR A 13 6.66 2.49 2.26
C THR A 13 7.24 1.73 1.08
N LYS A 14 8.57 1.55 1.05
CA LYS A 14 9.27 0.64 0.15
C LYS A 14 9.34 -0.74 0.78
N ASP A 15 9.08 -1.76 -0.01
CA ASP A 15 9.14 -3.16 0.41
C ASP A 15 10.53 -3.77 0.19
N ASP A 16 11.51 -2.98 -0.27
CA ASP A 16 12.87 -3.43 -0.60
C ASP A 16 13.57 -4.08 0.61
N ARG A 17 13.51 -3.44 1.78
CA ARG A 17 14.06 -3.98 3.03
C ARG A 17 13.27 -5.18 3.55
N TYR A 18 11.96 -5.18 3.33
CA TYR A 18 11.09 -6.29 3.71
C TYR A 18 11.47 -7.57 2.94
N TRP A 19 11.57 -7.48 1.60
CA TRP A 19 11.96 -8.60 0.75
C TRP A 19 13.43 -8.98 0.89
N ALA A 20 14.33 -8.01 1.13
CA ALA A 20 15.72 -8.30 1.46
C ALA A 20 15.84 -9.12 2.75
N SER A 21 15.03 -8.83 3.77
CA SER A 21 15.00 -9.60 5.01
C SER A 21 14.51 -11.05 4.79
N TRP A 22 13.57 -11.27 3.86
CA TRP A 22 13.21 -12.63 3.40
C TRP A 22 14.35 -13.34 2.69
N ALA A 23 15.09 -12.63 1.84
CA ALA A 23 16.25 -13.16 1.15
C ALA A 23 17.33 -13.62 2.12
N ASP A 24 17.63 -12.79 3.13
CA ASP A 24 18.58 -13.12 4.19
C ASP A 24 18.11 -14.34 5.02
N TRP A 25 16.81 -14.42 5.34
CA TRP A 25 16.25 -15.57 6.07
C TRP A 25 16.41 -16.89 5.30
N LEU A 26 16.18 -16.87 3.99
CA LEU A 26 16.23 -18.05 3.14
C LEU A 26 17.65 -18.34 2.62
N GLY A 27 18.62 -17.47 2.86
CA GLY A 27 20.00 -17.62 2.39
C GLY A 27 20.14 -17.48 0.87
N VAL A 28 19.32 -16.64 0.24
CA VAL A 28 19.32 -16.39 -1.21
C VAL A 28 19.60 -14.93 -1.53
N PRO A 29 20.09 -14.58 -2.73
CA PRO A 29 20.33 -13.19 -3.09
C PRO A 29 19.03 -12.35 -3.09
N PRO A 30 19.04 -11.10 -2.57
CA PRO A 30 17.85 -10.22 -2.62
C PRO A 30 17.29 -10.03 -4.02
N HIS A 31 18.17 -9.88 -5.02
CA HIS A 31 17.76 -9.78 -6.42
C HIS A 31 16.90 -10.98 -6.88
N THR A 32 17.24 -12.20 -6.44
CA THR A 32 16.49 -13.41 -6.77
C THR A 32 15.07 -13.34 -6.18
N VAL A 33 14.92 -12.93 -4.92
CA VAL A 33 13.60 -12.78 -4.29
C VAL A 33 12.78 -11.72 -5.03
N SER A 34 13.35 -10.54 -5.29
CA SER A 34 12.65 -9.47 -6.01
C SER A 34 12.19 -9.90 -7.40
N CYS A 35 13.00 -10.65 -8.15
CA CYS A 35 12.58 -11.18 -9.45
C CYS A 35 11.42 -12.16 -9.34
N LEU A 36 11.40 -13.01 -8.31
CA LEU A 36 10.31 -13.97 -8.11
C LEU A 36 9.03 -13.28 -7.63
N VAL A 37 9.13 -12.24 -6.81
CA VAL A 37 8.00 -11.37 -6.43
C VAL A 37 7.39 -10.74 -7.69
N GLY A 38 8.22 -10.17 -8.57
CA GLY A 38 7.76 -9.64 -9.85
C GLY A 38 7.11 -10.71 -10.74
N ALA A 39 7.65 -11.93 -10.76
CA ALA A 39 7.11 -13.03 -11.56
C ALA A 39 5.73 -13.51 -11.08
N VAL A 40 5.51 -13.61 -9.76
CA VAL A 40 4.19 -13.99 -9.21
C VAL A 40 3.19 -12.84 -9.36
N ALA A 41 3.62 -11.60 -9.19
CA ALA A 41 2.78 -10.41 -9.40
C ALA A 41 2.26 -10.33 -10.85
N ALA A 42 3.13 -10.56 -11.84
CA ALA A 42 2.75 -10.60 -13.26
C ALA A 42 1.78 -11.76 -13.60
N GLN A 43 1.67 -12.77 -12.75
CA GLN A 43 0.72 -13.88 -12.88
C GLN A 43 -0.58 -13.65 -12.11
N GLY A 44 -0.74 -12.48 -11.45
CA GLY A 44 -1.88 -12.19 -10.59
C GLY A 44 -1.93 -13.05 -9.32
N ARG A 45 -0.78 -13.58 -8.89
CA ARG A 45 -0.66 -14.40 -7.67
C ARG A 45 -0.25 -13.54 -6.48
N GLU A 46 -0.54 -14.03 -5.28
CA GLU A 46 -0.11 -13.39 -4.04
C GLU A 46 1.41 -13.28 -3.97
N GLN A 47 1.93 -12.16 -3.47
CA GLN A 47 3.37 -11.90 -3.45
C GLN A 47 4.15 -12.95 -2.66
N ALA A 48 3.57 -13.42 -1.56
CA ALA A 48 4.18 -14.41 -0.68
C ALA A 48 4.42 -15.77 -1.38
N ASP A 49 3.74 -16.05 -2.50
CA ASP A 49 4.01 -17.23 -3.32
C ASP A 49 5.43 -17.23 -3.92
N ALA A 50 6.08 -16.07 -4.06
CA ALA A 50 7.48 -16.01 -4.47
C ALA A 50 8.38 -16.81 -3.52
N LEU A 51 8.02 -16.86 -2.24
CA LEU A 51 8.74 -17.63 -1.23
C LEU A 51 8.58 -19.14 -1.45
N ARG A 52 7.42 -19.60 -1.95
CA ARG A 52 7.18 -21.00 -2.33
C ARG A 52 7.92 -21.39 -3.59
N LEU A 53 8.23 -20.46 -4.49
CA LEU A 53 9.11 -20.75 -5.64
C LEU A 53 10.55 -21.08 -5.20
N LEU A 54 10.98 -20.53 -4.06
CA LEU A 54 12.29 -20.82 -3.44
C LEU A 54 12.25 -22.06 -2.54
N SER A 55 11.13 -22.27 -1.85
CA SER A 55 10.90 -23.38 -0.92
C SER A 55 9.48 -23.92 -1.08
N PRO A 56 9.25 -24.91 -1.97
CA PRO A 56 7.91 -25.35 -2.39
C PRO A 56 6.97 -25.76 -1.26
N ASP A 57 7.49 -26.41 -0.23
CA ASP A 57 6.70 -26.94 0.89
C ASP A 57 6.62 -25.96 2.07
N MET A 58 7.03 -24.70 1.89
CA MET A 58 7.04 -23.74 2.98
C MET A 58 5.62 -23.37 3.42
N ASP A 59 5.37 -23.64 4.71
CA ASP A 59 4.31 -22.97 5.46
C ASP A 59 4.74 -21.54 5.75
N ILE A 60 4.19 -20.61 4.96
CA ILE A 60 4.51 -19.19 5.04
C ILE A 60 4.12 -18.61 6.41
N ALA A 61 2.97 -19.00 6.97
CA ALA A 61 2.53 -18.49 8.27
C ALA A 61 3.47 -18.95 9.39
N ALA A 62 3.84 -20.24 9.38
CA ALA A 62 4.84 -20.75 10.31
C ALA A 62 6.21 -20.06 10.15
N ALA A 63 6.62 -19.77 8.91
CA ALA A 63 7.86 -19.06 8.62
C ALA A 63 7.84 -17.60 9.15
N TYR A 64 6.72 -16.88 9.02
CA TYR A 64 6.56 -15.56 9.64
C TYR A 64 6.72 -15.65 11.16
N HIS A 65 6.04 -16.59 11.82
CA HIS A 65 6.15 -16.75 13.28
C HIS A 65 7.57 -17.11 13.73
N ALA A 66 8.28 -17.96 12.98
CA ALA A 66 9.66 -18.32 13.26
C ALA A 66 10.60 -17.11 13.11
N ARG A 67 10.37 -16.28 12.08
CA ARG A 67 11.11 -15.03 11.87
C ARG A 67 10.87 -14.02 12.98
N GLU A 68 9.61 -13.81 13.36
CA GLU A 68 9.23 -12.93 14.47
C GLU A 68 9.94 -13.34 15.76
N SER A 69 9.87 -14.64 16.10
CA SER A 69 10.53 -15.20 17.29
C SER A 69 12.07 -15.05 17.26
N ALA A 70 12.65 -14.94 16.06
CA ALA A 70 14.08 -14.72 15.86
C ALA A 70 14.47 -13.23 15.79
N GLY A 71 13.55 -12.30 16.05
CA GLY A 71 13.79 -10.86 15.94
C GLY A 71 13.94 -10.35 14.51
N ARG A 72 13.46 -11.12 13.52
CA ARG A 72 13.41 -10.77 12.08
C ARG A 72 11.96 -10.60 11.59
N GLY A 73 11.11 -10.15 12.51
CA GLY A 73 9.72 -9.81 12.31
C GLY A 73 9.51 -8.57 11.46
N GLU A 74 8.30 -8.01 11.54
CA GLU A 74 8.00 -6.74 10.90
C GLU A 74 8.85 -5.60 11.48
N HIS A 75 9.48 -4.85 10.60
CA HIS A 75 10.28 -3.68 10.93
C HIS A 75 9.91 -2.56 9.97
N LEU A 76 9.66 -1.38 10.53
CA LEU A 76 9.37 -0.18 9.76
C LEU A 76 9.95 1.03 10.47
N ASP A 77 10.71 1.84 9.75
CA ASP A 77 11.25 3.12 10.20
C ASP A 77 11.28 4.15 9.06
N GLU A 78 11.74 5.37 9.36
CA GLU A 78 11.82 6.49 8.40
C GLU A 78 12.50 6.14 7.07
N ARG A 79 13.48 5.22 7.08
CA ARG A 79 14.22 4.83 5.87
C ARG A 79 13.37 4.01 4.90
N ASP A 80 12.28 3.43 5.38
CA ASP A 80 11.35 2.67 4.57
C ASP A 80 10.37 3.59 3.85
N LEU A 81 10.20 4.85 4.29
CA LEU A 81 9.34 5.81 3.60
C LEU A 81 9.94 6.28 2.26
N TYR A 82 9.07 6.58 1.30
CA TYR A 82 9.48 7.36 0.14
C TYR A 82 9.75 8.82 0.53
N PRO A 83 10.75 9.49 -0.09
CA PRO A 83 11.15 10.85 0.30
C PRO A 83 10.05 11.91 0.20
N ASP A 84 9.04 11.68 -0.64
CA ASP A 84 7.95 12.62 -0.91
C ASP A 84 6.74 12.45 0.00
N VAL A 85 6.71 11.41 0.86
CA VAL A 85 5.58 11.10 1.75
C VAL A 85 5.29 12.25 2.71
N ARG A 86 6.25 12.61 3.57
CA ARG A 86 6.02 13.64 4.58
C ARG A 86 5.68 15.00 3.96
N PRO A 87 6.42 15.49 2.94
CA PRO A 87 6.06 16.74 2.27
C PRO A 87 4.66 16.70 1.65
N ALA A 88 4.27 15.60 1.01
CA ALA A 88 2.95 15.50 0.38
C ALA A 88 1.82 15.46 1.41
N LEU A 89 1.92 14.59 2.42
CA LEU A 89 0.88 14.49 3.45
C LEU A 89 0.75 15.79 4.25
N GLY A 90 1.87 16.39 4.63
CA GLY A 90 1.90 17.69 5.30
C GLY A 90 1.25 18.79 4.47
N GLY A 91 1.63 18.91 3.19
CA GLY A 91 1.06 19.91 2.29
C GLY A 91 -0.44 19.75 2.06
N LEU A 92 -0.94 18.51 1.99
CA LEU A 92 -2.37 18.26 1.86
C LEU A 92 -3.15 18.65 3.11
N ARG A 93 -2.60 18.40 4.31
CA ARG A 93 -3.21 18.85 5.58
C ARG A 93 -3.21 20.36 5.70
N GLU A 94 -2.11 21.02 5.33
CA GLU A 94 -2.02 22.49 5.30
C GLU A 94 -3.03 23.11 4.32
N ALA A 95 -3.33 22.42 3.22
CA ALA A 95 -4.37 22.80 2.27
C ALA A 95 -5.81 22.53 2.77
N GLY A 96 -5.98 21.96 3.97
CA GLY A 96 -7.26 21.71 4.60
C GLY A 96 -7.92 20.38 4.24
N HIS A 97 -7.21 19.46 3.58
CA HIS A 97 -7.70 18.11 3.33
C HIS A 97 -7.55 17.24 4.57
N ARG A 98 -8.53 16.36 4.80
CA ARG A 98 -8.37 15.26 5.75
C ARG A 98 -7.50 14.18 5.13
N VAL A 99 -6.43 13.81 5.81
CA VAL A 99 -5.49 12.79 5.34
C VAL A 99 -5.61 11.53 6.18
N ILE A 100 -5.86 10.40 5.52
CA ILE A 100 -6.00 9.09 6.15
C ILE A 100 -4.97 8.14 5.53
N VAL A 101 -4.32 7.33 6.36
CA VAL A 101 -3.54 6.16 5.91
C VAL A 101 -4.38 4.92 6.21
N ALA A 102 -4.71 4.16 5.17
CA ALA A 102 -5.49 2.94 5.28
C ALA A 102 -5.05 1.93 4.21
N GLY A 103 -4.59 0.75 4.63
CA GLY A 103 -4.13 -0.30 3.72
C GLY A 103 -4.13 -1.69 4.35
N ASN A 104 -3.79 -2.69 3.53
CA ASN A 104 -3.62 -4.06 3.98
C ASN A 104 -2.31 -4.16 4.80
N ALA A 105 -2.42 -4.39 6.10
CA ALA A 105 -1.27 -4.59 6.98
C ALA A 105 -1.66 -5.34 8.25
N SER A 106 -0.69 -6.02 8.86
CA SER A 106 -0.89 -6.68 10.15
C SER A 106 -1.17 -5.65 11.27
N ALA A 107 -1.67 -6.12 12.42
CA ALA A 107 -1.80 -5.27 13.61
C ALA A 107 -0.46 -4.72 14.10
N ARG A 108 0.63 -5.48 13.95
CA ARG A 108 1.97 -5.06 14.34
C ARG A 108 2.52 -3.98 13.39
N ALA A 109 2.33 -4.14 12.08
CA ALA A 109 2.64 -3.11 11.10
C ALA A 109 1.82 -1.83 11.35
N ALA A 110 0.56 -1.95 11.79
CA ALA A 110 -0.27 -0.81 12.15
C ALA A 110 0.32 -0.01 13.33
N GLU A 111 0.82 -0.69 14.37
CA GLU A 111 1.54 -0.03 15.47
C GLU A 111 2.76 0.72 14.97
N LEU A 112 3.61 0.06 14.17
CA LEU A 112 4.83 0.66 13.62
C LEU A 112 4.52 1.88 12.72
N LEU A 113 3.47 1.83 11.91
CA LEU A 113 3.03 2.95 11.08
C LEU A 113 2.58 4.14 11.93
N ARG A 114 1.91 3.91 13.05
CA ARG A 114 1.54 4.98 13.98
C ARG A 114 2.76 5.58 14.69
N ASP A 115 3.73 4.75 15.04
CA ASP A 115 4.99 5.18 15.67
C ASP A 115 5.84 6.09 14.75
N LEU A 116 5.62 6.05 13.44
CA LEU A 116 6.24 6.99 12.50
C LEU A 116 5.72 8.43 12.62
N ASP A 117 4.60 8.67 13.30
CA ASP A 117 4.00 10.01 13.45
C ASP A 117 3.91 10.75 12.09
N LEU A 118 3.29 10.09 11.12
CA LEU A 118 3.07 10.66 9.80
C LEU A 118 2.10 11.86 9.90
N PRO A 119 2.18 12.85 8.99
CA PRO A 119 1.22 13.94 8.93
C PRO A 119 -0.14 13.44 8.40
N ALA A 120 -0.85 12.66 9.20
CA ALA A 120 -2.15 12.09 8.88
C ALA A 120 -3.11 12.32 10.07
N ASP A 121 -4.39 12.48 9.78
CA ASP A 121 -5.42 12.64 10.79
C ASP A 121 -5.92 11.29 11.32
N LEU A 122 -5.66 10.20 10.59
CA LEU A 122 -5.95 8.83 10.99
C LEU A 122 -5.00 7.84 10.32
N VAL A 123 -4.52 6.85 11.07
CA VAL A 123 -3.76 5.69 10.58
C VAL A 123 -4.44 4.42 11.08
N VAL A 124 -4.96 3.64 10.14
CA VAL A 124 -5.74 2.42 10.38
C VAL A 124 -5.35 1.36 9.34
N THR A 125 -5.49 0.09 9.65
CA THR A 125 -5.15 -0.99 8.69
C THR A 125 -6.22 -2.07 8.65
N SER A 126 -6.11 -2.99 7.70
CA SER A 126 -6.95 -4.19 7.67
C SER A 126 -6.86 -5.01 8.96
N GLY A 127 -5.70 -5.03 9.62
CA GLY A 127 -5.52 -5.67 10.93
C GLY A 127 -6.37 -5.05 12.04
N ASP A 128 -6.62 -3.73 11.99
CA ASP A 128 -7.51 -3.05 12.96
C ASP A 128 -8.99 -3.35 12.69
N TRP A 129 -9.37 -3.43 11.41
CA TRP A 129 -10.77 -3.56 11.01
C TRP A 129 -11.25 -5.01 10.88
N GLY A 130 -10.33 -5.98 10.74
CA GLY A 130 -10.66 -7.38 10.47
C GLY A 130 -11.19 -7.64 9.06
N VAL A 131 -11.10 -6.65 8.16
CA VAL A 131 -11.45 -6.74 6.74
C VAL A 131 -10.30 -6.17 5.92
N ALA A 132 -10.06 -6.73 4.73
CA ALA A 132 -8.91 -6.39 3.89
C ALA A 132 -9.34 -6.14 2.45
N LYS A 133 -8.61 -5.29 1.73
CA LYS A 133 -8.78 -5.15 0.28
C LYS A 133 -8.52 -6.50 -0.39
N PRO A 134 -9.22 -6.85 -1.49
CA PRO A 134 -10.20 -6.03 -2.23
C PRO A 134 -11.65 -6.17 -1.75
N ASP A 135 -11.89 -6.67 -0.52
CA ASP A 135 -13.25 -6.79 0.00
C ASP A 135 -13.96 -5.42 0.04
N PRO A 136 -15.17 -5.27 -0.52
CA PRO A 136 -15.92 -4.02 -0.49
C PRO A 136 -16.10 -3.45 0.92
N SER A 137 -16.19 -4.31 1.94
CA SER A 137 -16.32 -3.91 3.34
C SER A 137 -15.15 -3.03 3.81
N PHE A 138 -13.95 -3.18 3.23
CA PHE A 138 -12.82 -2.31 3.54
C PHE A 138 -13.09 -0.86 3.09
N PHE A 139 -13.68 -0.67 1.91
CA PHE A 139 -14.01 0.66 1.38
C PHE A 139 -15.24 1.27 2.05
N GLU A 140 -16.18 0.44 2.51
CA GLU A 140 -17.25 0.87 3.40
C GLU A 140 -16.68 1.46 4.70
N ARG A 141 -15.70 0.77 5.33
CA ARG A 141 -14.99 1.30 6.51
C ARG A 141 -14.28 2.61 6.22
N ILE A 142 -13.67 2.77 5.05
CA ILE A 142 -13.07 4.05 4.64
C ILE A 142 -14.11 5.16 4.63
N LEU A 143 -15.29 4.94 4.04
CA LEU A 143 -16.36 5.94 3.98
C LEU A 143 -16.93 6.27 5.37
N GLU A 144 -16.97 5.31 6.29
CA GLU A 144 -17.36 5.55 7.69
C GLU A 144 -16.40 6.53 8.39
N VAL A 145 -15.09 6.44 8.13
CA VAL A 145 -14.06 7.24 8.81
C VAL A 145 -13.61 8.48 8.04
N SER A 146 -13.94 8.58 6.75
CA SER A 146 -13.59 9.71 5.89
C SER A 146 -14.29 10.98 6.34
N GLY A 147 -15.55 10.88 6.81
CA GLY A 147 -16.37 12.05 7.08
C GLY A 147 -16.81 12.81 5.82
N ALA A 148 -16.60 12.23 4.63
CA ALA A 148 -16.95 12.80 3.33
C ALA A 148 -17.64 11.75 2.45
N GLY A 149 -18.44 12.21 1.46
CA GLY A 149 -19.07 11.30 0.50
C GLY A 149 -18.05 10.59 -0.41
N PRO A 150 -18.45 9.50 -1.10
CA PRO A 150 -17.55 8.73 -1.97
C PRO A 150 -16.93 9.58 -3.09
N ALA A 151 -17.72 10.43 -3.75
CA ALA A 151 -17.21 11.33 -4.80
C ALA A 151 -16.25 12.43 -4.29
N GLN A 152 -16.18 12.64 -2.97
CA GLN A 152 -15.32 13.62 -2.29
C GLN A 152 -14.19 12.94 -1.50
N THR A 153 -14.05 11.62 -1.64
CA THR A 153 -13.00 10.79 -1.05
C THR A 153 -12.13 10.23 -2.17
N LEU A 154 -10.84 10.54 -2.12
CA LEU A 154 -9.83 10.02 -3.05
C LEU A 154 -9.07 8.87 -2.38
N TYR A 155 -8.98 7.73 -3.04
CA TYR A 155 -8.07 6.66 -2.67
C TYR A 155 -6.83 6.67 -3.58
N VAL A 156 -5.65 6.68 -2.97
CA VAL A 156 -4.34 6.70 -3.64
C VAL A 156 -3.61 5.40 -3.35
N GLY A 157 -3.22 4.68 -4.39
CA GLY A 157 -2.48 3.43 -4.28
C GLY A 157 -1.79 3.04 -5.58
N ASP A 158 -0.90 2.05 -5.53
CA ASP A 158 -0.15 1.56 -6.69
C ASP A 158 -0.71 0.23 -7.23
N HIS A 159 -1.55 -0.49 -6.48
CA HIS A 159 -2.00 -1.82 -6.85
C HIS A 159 -3.41 -1.81 -7.46
N PRO A 160 -3.60 -2.08 -8.77
CA PRO A 160 -4.91 -1.92 -9.39
C PRO A 160 -6.01 -2.81 -8.81
N ALA A 161 -5.71 -4.08 -8.54
CA ALA A 161 -6.71 -5.03 -8.05
C ALA A 161 -7.08 -4.82 -6.57
N GLU A 162 -6.19 -4.23 -5.76
CA GLU A 162 -6.43 -4.00 -4.32
C GLU A 162 -6.87 -2.56 -4.04
N ASP A 163 -6.40 -1.59 -4.82
CA ASP A 163 -6.65 -0.17 -4.59
C ASP A 163 -7.62 0.41 -5.61
N ILE A 164 -7.26 0.39 -6.89
CA ILE A 164 -7.92 1.23 -7.91
C ILE A 164 -9.31 0.71 -8.28
N PHE A 165 -9.39 -0.56 -8.69
CA PHE A 165 -10.66 -1.15 -9.10
C PHE A 165 -11.68 -1.21 -7.96
N PRO A 166 -11.36 -1.72 -6.76
CA PRO A 166 -12.35 -1.82 -5.69
C PRO A 166 -12.71 -0.45 -5.10
N ALA A 167 -11.78 0.52 -5.00
CA ALA A 167 -12.14 1.89 -4.60
C ALA A 167 -13.12 2.54 -5.58
N ARG A 168 -12.87 2.40 -6.89
CA ARG A 168 -13.77 2.90 -7.93
C ARG A 168 -15.14 2.23 -7.85
N GLN A 169 -15.21 0.92 -7.60
CA GLN A 169 -16.47 0.19 -7.44
C GLN A 169 -17.26 0.67 -6.22
N ALA A 170 -16.58 1.06 -5.14
CA ALA A 170 -17.18 1.72 -3.98
C ALA A 170 -17.56 3.19 -4.22
N GLY A 171 -17.35 3.72 -5.44
CA GLY A 171 -17.71 5.07 -5.85
C GLY A 171 -16.69 6.14 -5.46
N LEU A 172 -15.54 5.75 -4.89
CA LEU A 172 -14.46 6.67 -4.56
C LEU A 172 -13.80 7.18 -5.83
N ARG A 173 -13.19 8.36 -5.72
CA ARG A 173 -12.24 8.85 -6.71
C ARG A 173 -10.92 8.12 -6.53
N THR A 174 -10.14 7.96 -7.59
CA THR A 174 -8.92 7.14 -7.56
C THR A 174 -7.71 7.82 -8.19
N ALA A 175 -6.56 7.70 -7.55
CA ALA A 175 -5.28 8.08 -8.13
C ALA A 175 -4.36 6.86 -8.16
N HIS A 176 -4.03 6.41 -9.37
CA HIS A 176 -3.05 5.35 -9.58
C HIS A 176 -1.65 5.94 -9.54
N LEU A 177 -0.86 5.46 -8.58
CA LEU A 177 0.51 5.87 -8.37
C LEU A 177 1.45 4.92 -9.11
N ARG A 178 2.22 5.43 -10.07
CA ARG A 178 3.26 4.68 -10.77
C ARG A 178 4.51 4.57 -9.88
N ARG A 179 4.42 3.70 -8.87
CA ARG A 179 5.45 3.40 -7.89
C ARG A 179 5.47 1.89 -7.64
N GLY A 180 6.64 1.39 -7.23
CA GLY A 180 6.80 -0.04 -6.97
C GLY A 180 6.59 -0.93 -8.18
N PRO A 181 6.64 -2.26 -7.99
CA PRO A 181 6.47 -3.20 -9.07
C PRO A 181 5.05 -3.17 -9.66
N TRP A 182 4.00 -3.01 -8.85
CA TRP A 182 2.61 -3.01 -9.36
C TRP A 182 2.27 -1.74 -10.13
N GLY A 183 2.55 -0.57 -9.56
CA GLY A 183 2.29 0.70 -10.21
C GLY A 183 3.02 0.84 -11.55
N HIS A 184 4.23 0.26 -11.68
CA HIS A 184 4.95 0.20 -12.95
C HIS A 184 4.43 -0.87 -13.91
N LEU A 185 4.14 -2.08 -13.43
CA LEU A 185 3.68 -3.20 -14.25
C LEU A 185 2.37 -2.86 -14.98
N TRP A 186 1.46 -2.18 -14.31
CA TRP A 186 0.10 -1.91 -14.79
C TRP A 186 -0.13 -0.47 -15.28
N ALA A 187 0.91 0.38 -15.32
CA ALA A 187 0.79 1.82 -15.61
C ALA A 187 0.04 2.16 -16.91
N GLU A 188 0.21 1.32 -17.94
CA GLU A 188 -0.37 1.51 -19.28
C GLU A 188 -1.45 0.47 -19.61
N ASP A 189 -1.88 -0.31 -18.62
CA ASP A 189 -3.01 -1.22 -18.80
C ASP A 189 -4.30 -0.40 -19.08
N PRO A 190 -5.03 -0.66 -20.18
CA PRO A 190 -6.19 0.14 -20.55
C PRO A 190 -7.29 0.20 -19.48
N ASP A 191 -7.48 -0.87 -18.72
CA ASP A 191 -8.52 -0.93 -17.69
C ASP A 191 -8.11 -0.09 -16.48
N VAL A 192 -6.83 -0.11 -16.11
CA VAL A 192 -6.28 0.76 -15.05
C VAL A 192 -6.36 2.22 -15.46
N VAL A 193 -6.00 2.55 -16.70
CA VAL A 193 -6.09 3.91 -17.24
C VAL A 193 -7.53 4.41 -17.26
N ALA A 194 -8.49 3.56 -17.59
CA ALA A 194 -9.91 3.92 -17.59
C ALA A 194 -10.50 4.04 -16.18
N ALA A 195 -9.98 3.27 -15.21
CA ALA A 195 -10.46 3.26 -13.84
C ALA A 195 -9.92 4.43 -13.00
N ALA A 196 -8.66 4.82 -13.21
CA ALA A 196 -8.00 5.88 -12.46
C ALA A 196 -8.45 7.27 -12.91
N ASP A 197 -8.87 8.12 -11.97
CA ASP A 197 -9.18 9.52 -12.26
C ASP A 197 -7.92 10.35 -12.47
N TRP A 198 -6.85 10.00 -11.75
CA TRP A 198 -5.51 10.55 -11.92
C TRP A 198 -4.46 9.44 -12.01
N ARG A 199 -3.42 9.68 -12.80
CA ARG A 199 -2.21 8.85 -12.84
C ARG A 199 -1.04 9.74 -12.46
N ILE A 200 -0.31 9.38 -11.41
CA ILE A 200 0.75 10.21 -10.83
C ILE A 200 2.05 9.41 -10.68
N ASP A 201 3.17 10.11 -10.70
CA ASP A 201 4.52 9.53 -10.50
C ASP A 201 5.06 9.75 -9.07
N GLY A 202 4.38 10.59 -8.30
CA GLY A 202 4.77 10.93 -6.94
C GLY A 202 3.65 11.66 -6.22
N LEU A 203 3.66 11.57 -4.89
CA LEU A 203 2.58 12.08 -4.04
C LEU A 203 2.50 13.61 -4.06
N THR A 204 3.61 14.30 -4.32
CA THR A 204 3.61 15.76 -4.47
C THR A 204 2.80 16.26 -5.68
N GLN A 205 2.51 15.39 -6.66
CA GLN A 205 1.64 15.75 -7.79
C GLN A 205 0.15 15.81 -7.38
N LEU A 206 -0.22 15.21 -6.24
CA LEU A 206 -1.62 15.21 -5.77
C LEU A 206 -2.12 16.62 -5.46
N ALA A 207 -1.30 17.49 -4.89
CA ALA A 207 -1.72 18.84 -4.53
C ALA A 207 -2.24 19.63 -5.74
N ALA A 208 -1.67 19.43 -6.93
CA ALA A 208 -2.18 20.00 -8.17
C ALA A 208 -3.47 19.29 -8.63
N ALA A 209 -3.51 17.95 -8.52
CA ALA A 209 -4.62 17.13 -8.96
C ALA A 209 -5.92 17.33 -8.16
N VAL A 210 -5.83 17.61 -6.86
CA VAL A 210 -7.01 17.73 -5.96
C VAL A 210 -7.53 19.16 -5.79
N ALA A 211 -6.82 20.14 -6.35
CA ALA A 211 -7.19 21.56 -6.37
C ALA A 211 -8.14 21.94 -7.54
N GLU A 212 -8.29 21.05 -8.52
CA GLU A 212 -9.26 21.15 -9.64
C GLU A 212 -10.63 20.56 -9.26
#